data_AF-A0A2H4VSE5-F1
#
_entry.id   AF-A0A2H4VSE5-F1
#
_cell.length_a   1.000
_cell.length_b   1.000
_cell.length_c   1.000
_cell.angle_alpha   90.00
_cell.angle_beta   90.00
_cell.angle_gamma   90.00
#
_symmetry.space_group_name_H-M   'P 1'
#
loop_
_entity.id
_entity.type
_entity.pdbx_description
1 polymer ?
#
loop_
_entity_poly.entity_id
_entity_poly.type
_entity_poly.pdbx_seq_one_letter_code
_entity_poly.pdbx_strand_id
1 'polypeptide(L)'
;MKINWDKEPQKREEIIVAAYIEDKIIILGNLLDLYAQENLLTISWTPNPLNGNYYTYELKYHRHREKYLINIWKGVRTGDALPILYGDIQF
;
A
#
# COMPACT_ATOMS: atom_id res chain seq x y z
N MET A 1 0.75 4.47 13.97
CA MET A 1 0.83 4.30 12.51
C MET A 1 -0.55 4.35 11.87
N LYS A 2 -0.69 5.19 10.84
CA LYS A 2 -1.91 5.42 10.07
C LYS A 2 -1.54 5.65 8.60
N ILE A 3 -2.44 5.25 7.69
CA ILE A 3 -2.33 5.63 6.27
C ILE A 3 -3.12 6.92 6.05
N ASN A 4 -2.45 7.93 5.50
CA ASN A 4 -3.07 9.16 5.01
C ASN A 4 -3.27 9.02 3.51
N TRP A 5 -4.50 8.77 3.10
CA TRP A 5 -4.87 8.66 1.68
C TRP A 5 -4.75 10.03 1.00
N ASP A 6 -4.14 10.09 -0.19
CA ASP A 6 -4.03 11.34 -0.97
C ASP A 6 -5.41 11.83 -1.44
N LYS A 7 -6.31 10.86 -1.67
CA LYS A 7 -7.74 11.08 -1.86
C LYS A 7 -8.51 10.10 -1.00
N GLU A 8 -9.53 10.60 -0.30
CA GLU A 8 -10.46 9.77 0.45
C GLU A 8 -11.09 8.67 -0.44
N PRO A 9 -11.09 7.40 -0.01
CA PRO A 9 -11.77 6.31 -0.71
C PRO A 9 -13.25 6.62 -0.90
N GLN A 10 -13.70 6.69 -2.15
CA GLN A 10 -15.10 7.01 -2.48
C GLN A 10 -15.83 5.85 -3.12
N LYS A 11 -15.13 5.05 -3.92
CA LYS A 11 -15.72 3.88 -4.57
C LYS A 11 -15.77 2.71 -3.60
N ARG A 12 -16.78 1.84 -3.76
CA ARG A 12 -16.92 0.63 -2.95
C ARG A 12 -15.65 -0.23 -2.93
N GLU A 13 -14.99 -0.37 -4.09
CA GLU A 13 -13.72 -1.09 -4.23
C GLU A 13 -12.61 -0.46 -3.37
N GLU A 14 -12.41 0.86 -3.50
CA GLU A 14 -11.43 1.63 -2.73
C GLU A 14 -11.66 1.47 -1.22
N ILE A 15 -12.91 1.61 -0.76
CA ILE A 15 -13.26 1.50 0.67
C ILE A 15 -12.92 0.10 1.21
N ILE A 16 -13.24 -0.96 0.47
CA ILE A 16 -12.95 -2.34 0.89
C ILE A 16 -11.45 -2.58 0.96
N VAL A 17 -10.71 -2.11 -0.04
CA VAL A 17 -9.25 -2.28 -0.12
C VAL A 17 -8.54 -1.48 0.98
N ALA A 18 -8.98 -0.25 1.24
CA ALA A 18 -8.48 0.60 2.32
C ALA A 18 -8.72 -0.07 3.69
N ALA A 19 -9.96 -0.51 3.96
CA ALA A 19 -10.29 -1.18 5.21
C ALA A 19 -9.47 -2.47 5.41
N TYR A 20 -9.24 -3.24 4.35
CA TYR A 20 -8.40 -4.44 4.43
C TYR A 20 -6.97 -4.13 4.86
N ILE A 21 -6.32 -3.14 4.24
CA ILE A 21 -4.93 -2.84 4.57
C ILE A 21 -4.80 -2.14 5.93
N GLU A 22 -5.79 -1.35 6.32
CA GLU A 22 -5.87 -0.74 7.65
C GLU A 22 -6.03 -1.80 8.75
N ASP A 23 -6.79 -2.88 8.53
CA ASP A 23 -6.84 -4.04 9.44
C ASP A 23 -5.48 -4.77 9.53
N LYS A 24 -4.63 -4.64 8.50
CA LYS A 24 -3.29 -5.23 8.42
C LYS A 24 -2.16 -4.24 8.73
N ILE A 25 -2.46 -3.14 9.43
CA ILE A 25 -1.48 -2.10 9.74
C ILE A 25 -0.23 -2.63 10.47
N ILE A 26 -0.37 -3.66 11.32
CA ILE A 26 0.77 -4.30 12.00
C ILE A 26 1.73 -4.96 11.00
N ILE A 27 1.18 -5.67 10.00
CA ILE A 27 1.99 -6.31 8.95
C ILE A 27 2.72 -5.25 8.14
N LEU A 28 2.05 -4.14 7.84
CA LEU A 28 2.68 -3.00 7.16
C LEU A 28 3.89 -2.47 7.94
N GLY A 29 3.81 -2.42 9.27
CA GLY A 29 4.91 -1.98 10.13
C GLY A 29 6.11 -2.91 10.01
N ASN A 30 5.88 -4.22 10.13
CA ASN A 30 6.94 -5.21 9.97
C ASN A 30 7.61 -5.16 8.58
N LEU A 31 6.83 -4.90 7.53
CA LEU A 31 7.37 -4.74 6.17
C LEU A 31 8.20 -3.47 6.03
N LEU A 32 7.82 -2.37 6.69
CA LEU A 32 8.63 -1.15 6.72
C LEU A 32 9.95 -1.35 7.47
N ASP A 33 9.93 -2.10 8.58
CA ASP A 33 11.15 -2.45 9.30
C ASP A 33 12.09 -3.27 8.42
N LEU A 34 11.56 -4.28 7.72
CA LEU A 34 12.32 -5.07 6.75
C LEU A 34 12.88 -4.21 5.61
N TYR A 35 12.06 -3.31 5.06
CA TYR A 35 12.47 -2.36 4.02
C TYR A 35 13.70 -1.55 4.46
N ALA A 36 13.65 -1.03 5.69
CA ALA A 36 14.71 -0.20 6.25
C ALA A 36 15.97 -1.01 6.57
N GLN A 37 15.82 -2.21 7.15
CA GLN A 37 16.93 -3.10 7.50
C GLN A 37 17.70 -3.58 6.27
N GLU A 38 16.98 -3.98 5.22
CA GLU A 38 17.56 -4.55 4.00
C GLU A 38 17.91 -3.47 2.95
N ASN A 39 17.67 -2.19 3.26
CA ASN A 39 17.93 -1.05 2.38
C ASN A 39 17.31 -1.23 0.97
N LEU A 40 16.07 -1.71 0.93
CA LEU A 40 15.38 -2.03 -0.31
C LEU A 40 14.95 -0.76 -1.06
N LEU A 41 14.77 -0.87 -2.37
CA LEU A 41 14.22 0.22 -3.19
C LEU A 41 12.70 0.30 -3.05
N THR A 42 12.02 -0.85 -3.06
CA THR A 42 10.58 -1.01 -2.87
C THR A 42 10.30 -2.38 -2.24
N ILE A 43 9.15 -2.53 -1.58
CA ILE A 43 8.56 -3.83 -1.26
C ILE A 43 7.19 -3.88 -1.91
N SER A 44 6.92 -4.95 -2.67
CA SER A 44 5.59 -5.19 -3.22
C SER A 44 5.08 -6.57 -2.85
N TRP A 45 3.80 -6.68 -2.52
CA TRP A 45 3.15 -7.95 -2.22
C TRP A 45 1.70 -7.97 -2.74
N THR A 46 1.24 -9.16 -3.09
CA THR A 46 -0.13 -9.40 -3.54
C THR A 46 -0.75 -10.43 -2.60
N PRO A 47 -1.60 -10.04 -1.64
CA PRO A 47 -2.30 -10.99 -0.77
C PRO A 47 -3.34 -11.80 -1.55
N ASN A 48 -3.99 -12.71 -0.83
CA ASN A 48 -5.15 -13.46 -1.35
C ASN A 48 -6.22 -12.51 -1.92
N PRO A 49 -6.95 -12.96 -2.94
CA PRO A 49 -7.89 -12.09 -3.65
C PRO A 49 -8.99 -11.58 -2.71
N LEU A 50 -9.32 -10.30 -2.84
CA LEU A 50 -10.41 -9.64 -2.13
C LEU A 50 -11.61 -9.56 -3.06
N ASN A 51 -12.70 -10.23 -2.70
CA ASN A 51 -13.92 -10.31 -3.51
C ASN A 51 -13.64 -10.71 -4.97
N GLY A 52 -12.81 -11.74 -5.16
CA GLY A 52 -12.46 -12.28 -6.48
C GLY A 52 -11.50 -11.43 -7.31
N ASN A 53 -10.96 -10.33 -6.76
CA ASN A 53 -9.98 -9.47 -7.44
C ASN A 53 -8.65 -9.52 -6.68
N TYR A 54 -7.54 -9.45 -7.43
CA TYR A 54 -6.21 -9.30 -6.86
C TYR A 54 -5.84 -7.82 -6.73
N TYR A 55 -5.12 -7.50 -5.67
CA TYR A 55 -4.57 -6.18 -5.45
C TYR A 55 -3.12 -6.31 -5.02
N THR A 56 -2.23 -5.59 -5.69
CA THR A 56 -0.82 -5.52 -5.32
C THR A 56 -0.56 -4.24 -4.56
N TYR A 57 0.04 -4.37 -3.40
CA TYR A 57 0.43 -3.27 -2.53
C TYR A 57 1.93 -3.04 -2.72
N GLU A 58 2.33 -1.78 -2.81
CA GLU A 58 3.72 -1.37 -2.97
C GLU A 58 4.06 -0.33 -1.90
N LEU A 59 5.11 -0.61 -1.15
CA LEU A 59 5.77 0.31 -0.23
C LEU A 59 7.04 0.85 -0.86
N LYS A 60 7.25 2.16 -0.74
CA LYS A 60 8.50 2.81 -1.14
C LYS A 60 8.76 4.07 -0.32
N TYR A 61 10.03 4.39 -0.12
CA TYR A 61 10.41 5.65 0.52
C TYR A 61 10.64 6.75 -0.51
N HIS A 62 9.91 7.86 -0.38
CA HIS A 62 10.04 9.02 -1.25
C HIS A 62 11.03 10.02 -0.66
N ARG A 63 12.31 9.92 -1.06
CA ARG A 63 13.43 10.72 -0.51
C ARG A 63 13.16 12.22 -0.45
N HIS A 64 12.64 12.83 -1.52
CA HIS A 64 12.39 14.29 -1.53
C HIS A 64 11.28 14.73 -0.57
N ARG A 65 10.32 13.86 -0.25
CA ARG A 65 9.20 14.18 0.66
C ARG A 65 9.45 13.64 2.06
N GLU A 66 10.55 12.90 2.25
CA GLU A 66 10.93 12.20 3.48
C GLU A 66 9.79 11.36 4.08
N LYS A 67 9.01 10.71 3.23
CA LYS A 67 7.81 9.94 3.62
C LYS A 67 7.82 8.54 3.00
N TYR A 68 7.25 7.58 3.73
CA TYR A 68 6.88 6.29 3.16
C TYR A 68 5.56 6.42 2.42
N LEU A 69 5.52 5.89 1.22
CA LEU A 69 4.34 5.86 0.36
C LEU A 69 3.82 4.44 0.27
N ILE A 70 2.50 4.33 0.16
CA ILE A 70 1.82 3.10 -0.22
C ILE A 70 1.07 3.34 -1.53
N ASN A 71 1.27 2.46 -2.51
CA ASN A 71 0.47 2.41 -3.73
C ASN A 71 -0.26 1.07 -3.78
N ILE A 72 -1.51 1.09 -4.23
CA ILE A 72 -2.31 -0.12 -4.38
C ILE A 72 -2.78 -0.20 -5.82
N TRP A 73 -2.40 -1.28 -6.49
CA TRP A 73 -2.69 -1.56 -7.88
C TRP A 73 -3.71 -2.68 -7.96
N LYS A 74 -4.65 -2.58 -8.90
CA LYS A 74 -5.54 -3.69 -9.21
C LYS A 74 -4.80 -4.66 -10.13
N GLY A 75 -4.68 -5.92 -9.73
CA GLY A 75 -3.92 -6.94 -10.44
C GLY A 75 -2.97 -7.71 -9.52
N VAL A 76 -2.14 -8.55 -10.15
CA VAL A 76 -1.14 -9.38 -9.46
C VAL A 76 0.25 -8.75 -9.44
N ARG A 77 0.45 -7.64 -10.18
CA ARG A 77 1.71 -6.91 -10.30
C ARG A 77 1.49 -5.40 -10.18
N THR A 78 2.54 -4.69 -9.79
CA THR A 78 2.57 -3.23 -9.79
C THR A 78 2.65 -2.70 -11.23
N GLY A 79 2.07 -1.54 -11.48
CA GLY A 79 2.23 -0.83 -12.75
C GLY A 79 1.39 -1.33 -13.93
N ASP A 80 0.56 -2.37 -13.76
CA ASP A 80 -0.36 -2.85 -14.81
C ASP A 80 -1.41 -1.79 -15.22
N ALA A 81 -1.74 -0.85 -14.32
CA ALA A 81 -2.65 0.28 -14.52
C ALA A 81 -2.21 1.45 -13.61
N LEU A 82 -2.98 2.54 -13.48
CA LEU A 82 -2.74 3.52 -12.40
C LEU A 82 -3.11 2.91 -11.02
N PRO A 83 -2.50 3.36 -9.91
CA PRO A 83 -2.90 2.92 -8.58
C PRO A 83 -4.38 3.27 -8.35
N ILE A 84 -5.15 2.32 -7.83
CA ILE A 84 -6.54 2.56 -7.42
C ILE A 84 -6.60 3.37 -6.12
N LEU A 85 -5.56 3.26 -5.29
CA LEU A 85 -5.36 3.99 -4.06
C LEU A 85 -3.89 4.27 -3.88
N TYR A 86 -3.58 5.42 -3.31
CA TYR A 86 -2.23 5.76 -2.90
C TYR A 86 -2.28 6.76 -1.75
N GLY A 87 -1.25 6.76 -0.92
CA GLY A 87 -1.16 7.59 0.27
C GLY A 87 0.23 7.59 0.88
N ASP A 88 0.37 8.33 1.97
CA ASP A 88 1.56 8.30 2.82
C ASP A 88 1.30 7.60 4.15
N ILE A 89 2.35 7.06 4.74
CA ILE A 89 2.30 6.39 6.03
C ILE A 89 2.84 7.36 7.08
N GLN A 90 2.01 7.63 8.08
CA GLN A 90 2.36 8.44 9.24
C GLN A 90 2.54 7.52 10.46
N PHE A 91 3.67 7.66 11.16
CA PHE A 91 3.96 6.90 12.37
C PHE A 91 3.17 7.41 13.57
#